data_AF-Q22AF0-F1
#
_entry.id   AF-Q22AF0-F1
#
_cell.length_a   1.000
_cell.length_b   1.000
_cell.length_c   1.000
_cell.angle_alpha   90.00
_cell.angle_beta   90.00
_cell.angle_gamma   90.00
#
_symmetry.space_group_name_H-M   'P 1'
#
loop_
_entity.id
_entity.type
_entity.pdbx_description
1 polymer ?
#
loop_
_entity_poly.entity_id
_entity_poly.type
_entity_poly.pdbx_seq_one_letter_code
_entity_poly.pdbx_strand_id
1 'polypeptide(L)'
;MEQQQDIQLKYQAPVYKFQRIFEQNQQKHKESMFDTKDLISIYNELQKKEIYLTSFISQGSFGCVFEAKYKEEIVAVKCSRVNLEKIKEEEDILILLKDTPYVFKSIENFLNETKSIYYQITKRYLF
;
A
#
# COMPACT_ATOMS: atom_id res chain seq x y z
N MET A 1 34.53 -0.08 16.93
CA MET A 1 34.05 0.60 15.71
C MET A 1 33.44 -0.48 14.83
N GLU A 2 32.13 -0.70 14.99
CA GLU A 2 31.41 -1.64 14.14
C GLU A 2 30.95 -0.90 12.89
N GLN A 3 31.40 -1.37 11.73
CA GLN A 3 30.91 -0.89 10.44
C GLN A 3 29.47 -1.39 10.29
N GLN A 4 28.49 -0.53 10.57
CA GLN A 4 27.15 -0.69 10.02
C GLN A 4 27.29 -0.60 8.50
N GLN A 5 27.27 -1.75 7.84
CA GLN A 5 27.01 -1.80 6.41
C GLN A 5 25.60 -1.26 6.22
N ASP A 6 25.51 -0.05 5.66
CA ASP A 6 24.30 0.47 5.03
C ASP A 6 23.83 -0.59 4.03
N ILE A 7 22.82 -1.37 4.41
CA ILE A 7 22.11 -2.26 3.49
C ILE A 7 21.26 -1.34 2.62
N GLN A 8 21.89 -0.67 1.66
CA GLN A 8 21.18 -0.03 0.56
C GLN A 8 20.30 -1.11 -0.08
N LEU A 9 18.98 -0.95 0.04
CA LEU A 9 17.97 -1.78 -0.59
C LEU A 9 18.14 -1.74 -2.12
N LYS A 10 19.03 -2.59 -2.64
CA LYS A 10 19.43 -2.69 -4.04
C LYS A 10 18.41 -3.46 -4.90
N TYR A 11 17.12 -3.27 -4.65
CA TYR A 11 16.08 -3.85 -5.51
C TYR A 11 14.85 -2.93 -5.56
N GLN A 12 14.95 -1.88 -6.37
CA GLN A 12 13.75 -1.23 -6.90
C GLN A 12 13.18 -2.17 -7.98
N ALA A 13 12.02 -2.78 -7.72
CA ALA A 13 11.33 -3.56 -8.74
C ALA A 13 11.01 -2.62 -9.91
N PRO A 14 11.48 -2.87 -11.15
CA PRO A 14 11.21 -1.97 -12.25
C PRO A 14 9.69 -1.80 -12.47
N VAL A 15 9.26 -0.58 -12.79
CA VAL A 15 7.84 -0.22 -13.06
C VAL A 15 7.15 -1.24 -13.99
N TYR A 16 7.87 -1.75 -15.01
CA TYR A 16 7.32 -2.72 -15.96
C TYR A 16 6.88 -4.05 -15.31
N LYS A 17 7.54 -4.48 -14.21
CA LYS A 17 7.15 -5.71 -13.50
C LYS A 17 5.81 -5.50 -12.81
N PHE A 18 5.64 -4.34 -12.18
CA PHE A 18 4.40 -3.96 -11.54
C PHE A 18 3.25 -3.78 -12.55
N GLN A 19 3.52 -3.13 -13.68
CA GLN A 19 2.56 -3.01 -14.78
C GLN A 19 2.06 -4.37 -15.25
N ARG A 20 2.97 -5.34 -15.47
CA ARG A 20 2.59 -6.71 -15.86
C ARG A 20 1.71 -7.41 -14.82
N ILE A 21 2.05 -7.31 -13.53
CA ILE A 21 1.23 -7.89 -12.45
C ILE A 21 -0.17 -7.27 -12.47
N PHE A 22 -0.26 -5.97 -12.73
CA PHE A 22 -1.55 -5.29 -12.79
C PHE A 22 -2.36 -5.65 -14.02
N GLU A 23 -1.76 -5.66 -15.21
CA GLU A 23 -2.42 -6.07 -16.46
C GLU A 23 -3.00 -7.49 -16.35
N GLN A 24 -2.26 -8.41 -15.73
CA GLN A 24 -2.73 -9.77 -15.45
C GLN A 24 -3.94 -9.79 -14.50
N ASN A 25 -4.02 -8.86 -13.53
CA ASN A 25 -5.17 -8.74 -12.65
C ASN A 25 -6.38 -8.11 -13.36
N GLN A 26 -6.19 -7.06 -14.18
CA GLN A 26 -7.29 -6.47 -14.96
C GLN A 26 -7.92 -7.47 -15.93
N GLN A 27 -7.12 -8.31 -16.59
CA GLN A 27 -7.66 -9.35 -17.48
C GLN A 27 -8.60 -10.32 -16.75
N LYS A 28 -8.41 -10.52 -15.43
CA LYS A 28 -9.27 -11.35 -14.59
C LYS A 28 -10.51 -10.62 -14.06
N HIS A 29 -10.48 -9.28 -14.01
CA HIS A 29 -11.51 -8.45 -13.38
C HIS A 29 -11.99 -7.34 -14.32
N LYS A 30 -13.22 -7.46 -14.83
CA LYS A 30 -13.78 -6.61 -15.90
C LYS A 30 -13.96 -5.13 -15.54
N GLU A 31 -14.01 -4.78 -14.27
CA GLU A 31 -14.20 -3.40 -13.81
C GLU A 31 -13.12 -3.05 -12.80
N SER A 32 -12.36 -1.99 -13.10
CA SER A 32 -11.33 -1.49 -12.20
C SER A 32 -11.60 -0.04 -11.78
N MET A 33 -11.65 0.21 -10.47
CA MET A 33 -11.79 1.57 -9.93
C MET A 33 -10.51 2.40 -10.15
N PHE A 34 -9.35 1.74 -10.20
CA PHE A 34 -8.06 2.35 -10.48
C PHE A 34 -7.64 2.03 -11.91
N ASP A 35 -7.30 3.05 -12.68
CA ASP A 35 -6.74 2.84 -14.00
C ASP A 35 -5.21 2.67 -13.94
N THR A 36 -4.59 2.37 -15.09
CA THR A 36 -3.14 2.18 -15.17
C THR A 36 -2.36 3.44 -14.76
N LYS A 37 -2.89 4.65 -14.99
CA LYS A 37 -2.23 5.91 -14.61
C LYS A 37 -2.26 6.10 -13.09
N ASP A 38 -3.39 5.80 -12.45
CA ASP A 38 -3.52 5.86 -11.00
C ASP A 38 -2.48 4.94 -10.34
N LEU A 39 -2.26 3.76 -10.90
CA LEU A 39 -1.34 2.77 -10.33
C LEU A 39 0.12 3.09 -10.55
N ILE A 40 0.48 3.64 -11.70
CA ILE A 40 1.82 4.22 -11.89
C ILE A 40 2.03 5.34 -10.88
N SER A 41 1.01 6.16 -10.61
CA SER A 41 1.09 7.21 -9.60
C SER A 41 1.27 6.65 -8.20
N ILE A 42 0.50 5.62 -7.81
CA ILE A 42 0.62 4.91 -6.52
C ILE A 42 2.03 4.35 -6.36
N TYR A 43 2.53 3.64 -7.38
CA TYR A 43 3.85 3.04 -7.38
C TYR A 43 4.94 4.11 -7.16
N ASN A 44 4.89 5.20 -7.93
CA ASN A 44 5.87 6.28 -7.82
C ASN A 44 5.81 6.98 -6.45
N GLU A 45 4.61 7.19 -5.92
CA GLU A 45 4.43 7.84 -4.63
C GLU A 45 4.95 7.00 -3.46
N LEU A 46 4.65 5.70 -3.47
CA LEU A 46 5.17 4.75 -2.48
C LEU A 46 6.68 4.61 -2.57
N GLN A 47 7.24 4.60 -3.79
CA GLN A 47 8.68 4.51 -3.99
C GLN A 47 9.43 5.73 -3.42
N LYS A 48 8.87 6.94 -3.50
CA LYS A 48 9.46 8.15 -2.87
C LYS A 48 9.53 8.04 -1.34
N LYS A 49 8.64 7.25 -0.75
CA LYS A 49 8.57 6.95 0.68
C LYS A 49 9.32 5.67 1.07
N GLU A 50 10.12 5.11 0.16
CA GLU A 50 10.87 3.87 0.36
C GLU A 50 9.97 2.66 0.71
N ILE A 51 8.74 2.67 0.18
CA ILE A 51 7.78 1.58 0.26
C ILE A 51 7.78 0.87 -1.09
N TYR A 52 8.30 -0.35 -1.12
CA TYR A 52 8.52 -1.09 -2.38
C TYR A 52 7.45 -2.15 -2.56
N LEU A 53 6.55 -1.94 -3.53
CA LEU A 53 5.51 -2.92 -3.86
C LEU A 53 6.12 -4.25 -4.34
N THR A 54 5.69 -5.36 -3.75
CA THR A 54 6.14 -6.72 -4.09
C THR A 54 5.07 -7.51 -4.82
N SER A 55 3.79 -7.30 -4.51
CA SER A 55 2.68 -8.03 -5.11
C SER A 55 1.38 -7.22 -5.10
N PHE A 56 0.50 -7.50 -6.07
CA PHE A 56 -0.89 -7.04 -6.06
C PHE A 56 -1.72 -8.10 -5.34
N ILE A 57 -2.35 -7.75 -4.21
CA ILE A 57 -3.13 -8.70 -3.41
C ILE A 57 -4.56 -8.75 -3.92
N SER A 58 -5.22 -7.59 -3.96
CA SER A 58 -6.65 -7.55 -4.27
C SER A 58 -7.12 -6.17 -4.69
N GLN A 59 -8.28 -6.13 -5.32
CA GLN A 59 -9.03 -4.91 -5.56
C GLN A 59 -10.47 -5.08 -5.12
N GLY A 60 -11.02 -4.07 -4.46
CA GLY A 60 -12.42 -3.96 -4.11
C GLY A 60 -13.03 -2.63 -4.54
N SER A 61 -14.29 -2.43 -4.20
CA SER A 61 -15.05 -1.22 -4.56
C SER A 61 -14.50 0.07 -3.97
N PHE A 62 -13.65 -0.02 -2.95
CA PHE A 62 -13.11 1.13 -2.20
C PHE A 62 -11.61 1.34 -2.39
N GLY A 63 -10.92 0.47 -3.12
CA GLY A 63 -9.46 0.49 -3.11
C GLY A 63 -8.79 -0.72 -3.73
N CYS A 64 -7.47 -0.63 -3.82
CA CYS A 64 -6.59 -1.75 -4.11
C CYS A 64 -5.65 -1.99 -2.91
N VAL A 65 -5.21 -3.23 -2.76
CA VAL A 65 -4.31 -3.66 -1.69
C VAL A 65 -3.10 -4.33 -2.31
N PHE A 66 -1.92 -3.97 -1.80
CA PHE A 66 -0.64 -4.50 -2.23
C PHE A 66 0.10 -5.10 -1.05
N GLU A 67 0.95 -6.07 -1.35
CA GLU A 67 2.07 -6.41 -0.48
C GLU A 67 3.23 -5.47 -0.81
N ALA A 68 3.93 -5.00 0.22
CA ALA A 68 5.12 -4.17 0.05
C ALA A 68 6.19 -4.48 1.10
N LYS A 69 7.42 -4.09 0.82
CA LYS A 69 8.51 -4.02 1.78
C LYS A 69 8.65 -2.57 2.28
N TYR A 70 8.60 -2.36 3.59
CA TYR A 70 8.77 -1.06 4.23
C TYR A 70 9.57 -1.22 5.54
N LYS A 71 10.67 -0.49 5.70
CA LYS A 71 11.56 -0.57 6.88
C LYS A 71 11.93 -2.02 7.26
N GLU A 72 12.32 -2.80 6.24
CA GLU A 72 12.66 -4.22 6.34
C GLU A 72 11.51 -5.17 6.69
N GLU A 73 10.30 -4.66 6.96
CA GLU A 73 9.11 -5.45 7.22
C GLU A 73 8.29 -5.69 5.94
N ILE A 74 7.57 -6.81 5.90
CA ILE A 74 6.51 -7.05 4.90
C ILE A 74 5.20 -6.47 5.44
N VAL A 75 4.60 -5.58 4.67
CA VAL A 75 3.41 -4.81 5.03
C VAL A 75 2.33 -4.96 3.96
N ALA A 76 1.09 -4.70 4.35
CA ALA A 76 0.00 -4.49 3.40
C ALA A 76 -0.24 -2.99 3.23
N VAL A 77 -0.32 -2.54 1.98
CA VAL A 77 -0.63 -1.15 1.62
C VAL A 77 -2.01 -1.12 0.97
N LYS A 78 -2.98 -0.52 1.65
CA LYS A 78 -4.31 -0.26 1.09
C LYS A 78 -4.32 1.16 0.52
N CYS A 79 -4.68 1.28 -0.75
CA CYS A 79 -4.87 2.53 -1.45
C CYS A 79 -6.36 2.73 -1.74
N SER A 80 -6.93 3.83 -1.26
CA SER A 80 -8.35 4.15 -1.42
C SER A 80 -8.52 5.50 -2.10
N ARG A 81 -9.51 5.61 -3.00
CA ARG A 81 -9.93 6.94 -3.46
C ARG A 81 -10.52 7.70 -2.28
N VAL A 82 -10.25 9.00 -2.25
CA VAL A 82 -10.66 9.83 -1.12
C VAL A 82 -12.18 9.88 -0.99
N ASN A 83 -12.64 9.31 0.12
CA ASN A 83 -13.89 9.66 0.77
C ASN A 83 -13.52 9.96 2.22
N LEU A 84 -13.29 11.25 2.53
CA LEU A 84 -12.70 11.68 3.80
C LEU A 84 -13.55 11.26 5.01
N GLU A 85 -14.86 11.26 4.87
CA GLU A 85 -15.78 10.83 5.93
C GLU A 85 -15.56 9.35 6.25
N LYS A 86 -15.60 8.47 5.24
CA LYS A 86 -15.35 7.03 5.43
C LYS A 86 -13.94 6.71 5.91
N ILE A 87 -12.93 7.43 5.40
CA ILE A 87 -11.55 7.26 5.84
C ILE A 87 -11.44 7.60 7.32
N LYS A 88 -12.05 8.71 7.74
CA LYS A 88 -12.03 9.12 9.14
C LYS A 88 -12.78 8.14 10.05
N GLU A 89 -13.95 7.66 9.61
CA GLU A 89 -14.68 6.61 10.34
C GLU A 89 -13.82 5.35 10.55
N GLU A 90 -13.09 4.92 9.51
CA GLU A 90 -12.19 3.78 9.60
C GLU A 90 -11.01 4.05 10.55
N GLU A 91 -10.39 5.23 10.48
CA GLU A 91 -9.32 5.64 11.40
C GLU A 91 -9.79 5.69 12.85
N ASP A 92 -10.95 6.27 13.12
CA ASP A 92 -11.53 6.39 14.46
C ASP A 92 -11.78 4.99 15.08
N ILE A 93 -12.29 4.05 14.29
CA ILE A 93 -12.47 2.65 14.73
C ILE A 93 -11.12 2.00 15.06
N LEU A 94 -10.10 2.19 14.22
CA LEU A 94 -8.79 1.57 14.44
C LEU A 94 -8.04 2.17 15.63
N ILE A 95 -8.22 3.46 15.90
CA ILE A 95 -7.70 4.12 17.09
C ILE A 95 -8.36 3.54 18.34
N LEU A 96 -9.68 3.33 18.32
CA LEU A 96 -10.41 2.72 19.43
C LEU A 96 -9.94 1.29 19.73
N LEU A 97 -9.56 0.55 18.69
CA LEU A 97 -9.16 -0.85 18.77
C LEU A 97 -7.64 -1.08 18.87
N LYS A 98 -6.83 -0.02 19.02
CA LYS A 98 -5.35 -0.09 18.91
C LYS A 98 -4.68 -1.11 19.86
N ASP A 99 -5.27 -1.32 21.04
CA ASP A 99 -4.76 -2.21 22.09
C ASP A 99 -5.44 -3.59 22.07
N THR A 100 -6.43 -3.79 21.20
CA THR A 100 -7.17 -5.04 21.07
C THR A 100 -6.31 -6.11 20.37
N PRO A 101 -6.18 -7.32 20.95
CA PRO A 101 -5.50 -8.42 20.29
C PRO A 101 -6.15 -8.77 18.94
N TYR A 102 -5.33 -9.24 17.98
CA TYR A 102 -5.76 -9.69 16.65
C TYR A 102 -6.37 -8.63 15.72
N VAL A 103 -6.37 -7.35 16.10
CA VAL A 103 -6.76 -6.23 15.23
C VAL A 103 -5.55 -5.74 14.45
N PHE A 104 -5.70 -5.54 13.14
CA PHE A 104 -4.64 -5.01 12.29
C PHE A 104 -4.23 -3.60 12.73
N LYS A 105 -2.92 -3.41 12.87
CA LYS A 105 -2.34 -2.16 13.33
C LYS A 105 -1.80 -1.38 12.14
N SER A 106 -2.27 -0.14 12.00
CA SER A 106 -1.63 0.79 11.07
C SER A 106 -0.26 1.21 11.60
N ILE A 107 0.70 1.26 10.68
CA ILE A 107 2.06 1.76 10.89
C ILE A 107 2.13 3.22 10.51
N GLU A 108 1.57 3.55 9.34
CA GLU A 108 1.61 4.88 8.76
C GLU A 108 0.43 5.04 7.81
N ASN A 109 -0.17 6.24 7.87
CA ASN A 109 -1.22 6.67 6.96
C ASN A 109 -0.80 7.98 6.31
N PHE A 110 -1.13 8.20 5.05
CA PHE A 110 -0.93 9.51 4.41
C PHE A 110 -1.88 9.72 3.25
N LEU A 111 -2.12 10.99 2.93
CA LEU A 111 -2.99 11.43 1.84
C LEU A 111 -2.16 12.08 0.74
N ASN A 112 -2.34 11.63 -0.50
CA ASN A 112 -1.94 12.38 -1.67
C ASN A 112 -3.13 13.22 -2.15
N GLU A 113 -3.18 14.49 -1.73
CA GLU A 113 -4.27 15.40 -2.06
C GLU A 113 -4.41 15.63 -3.57
N THR A 114 -3.28 15.79 -4.27
CA THR A 114 -3.25 16.03 -5.73
C THR A 114 -3.89 14.90 -6.53
N LYS A 115 -3.74 13.66 -6.06
CA LYS A 115 -4.32 12.47 -6.70
C LYS A 115 -5.60 12.00 -6.03
N SER A 116 -5.97 12.60 -4.90
CA SER A 116 -7.10 12.16 -4.09
C SER A 116 -7.03 10.65 -3.77
N ILE A 117 -5.85 10.19 -3.35
CA ILE A 117 -5.60 8.81 -2.92
C ILE A 117 -5.06 8.81 -1.49
N TYR A 118 -5.73 8.06 -0.64
CA TYR A 118 -5.30 7.80 0.73
C TYR A 118 -4.60 6.45 0.81
N TYR A 119 -3.53 6.40 1.59
CA TYR A 119 -2.66 5.24 1.76
C TYR A 119 -2.66 4.84 3.23
N GLN A 120 -2.95 3.57 3.48
CA GLN A 120 -2.91 2.95 4.81
C GLN A 120 -1.92 1.79 4.78
N ILE A 121 -0.87 1.87 5.59
CA ILE A 121 0.18 0.86 5.67
C ILE A 121 -0.01 0.08 6.97
N THR A 122 -0.19 -1.22 6.86
CA THR A 122 -0.51 -2.09 7.99
C THR A 122 0.49 -3.23 8.11
N LYS A 123 0.81 -3.63 9.34
CA LYS A 123 1.66 -4.82 9.55
C LYS A 123 0.92 -6.06 9.08
N ARG A 124 1.62 -6.92 8.34
CA ARG A 124 1.13 -8.26 8.05
C ARG A 124 1.13 -9.08 9.34
N TYR A 125 -0.01 -9.62 9.74
CA TYR A 125 -0.03 -10.70 10.72
C TYR A 125 0.55 -11.95 10.04
N LEU A 126 1.71 -12.40 10.52
CA LEU A 126 2.18 -13.75 10.26
C LEU A 126 1.34 -14.67 11.17
N PHE A 127 0.38 -15.36 10.57
CA PHE A 127 -0.33 -16.48 11.21
C PHE A 127 0.55 -17.72 11.19
#